data_AF-A0A3D4FCC8-F1
#
_entry.id   AF-A0A3D4FCC8-F1
#
_cell.length_a   1.000
_cell.length_b   1.000
_cell.length_c   1.000
_cell.angle_alpha   90.00
_cell.angle_beta   90.00
_cell.angle_gamma   90.00
#
_symmetry.space_group_name_H-M   'P 1'
#
loop_
_entity.id
_entity.type
_entity.pdbx_description
1 polymer ?
#
loop_
_entity_poly.entity_id
_entity_poly.type
_entity_poly.pdbx_seq_one_letter_code
_entity_poly.pdbx_strand_id
1 'polypeptide(L)'
;SEAFLEALKHADTLRREQPMIASDSVDVVVSNCVLNLVESDQKKSLFREIHRVIRQGGRAVISDIVSDEPVPEALRQDAHLWSGCISGALSQTEFLEGFREAGFHGITLLKRDDQPWQTVEGIEFRSVTVEAFKSGQGPRLERHQAVIYKGPFASVTDDGGHTYLRGQPMAVCHQTFERMGLKPYRNLFERIEPSDPVLAEKASAFHGSPMQIREPKELKQTMSGSCSDNSSDSCCC
;
A
#
# COMPACT_ATOMS: atom_id res chain seq x y z
N SER A 1 -31.03 19.71 22.90
CA SER A 1 -32.30 19.02 23.19
C SER A 1 -32.16 17.55 22.82
N GLU A 2 -33.01 16.68 23.37
CA GLU A 2 -33.01 15.24 23.09
C GLU A 2 -33.16 14.94 21.58
N ALA A 3 -34.04 15.68 20.90
CA ALA A 3 -34.24 15.59 19.45
C ALA A 3 -32.96 15.85 18.61
N PHE A 4 -32.06 16.73 19.08
CA PHE A 4 -30.80 16.99 18.38
C PHE A 4 -29.83 15.80 18.49
N LEU A 5 -29.76 15.16 19.66
CA LEU A 5 -28.94 13.97 19.86
C LEU A 5 -29.47 12.78 19.05
N GLU A 6 -30.78 12.65 18.93
CA GLU A 6 -31.43 11.62 18.11
C GLU A 6 -31.15 11.84 16.61
N ALA A 7 -31.22 13.08 16.14
CA ALA A 7 -30.86 13.44 14.77
C ALA A 7 -29.38 13.15 14.45
N LEU A 8 -28.45 13.43 15.38
CA LEU A 8 -27.04 13.10 15.22
C LEU A 8 -26.81 11.59 15.14
N LYS A 9 -27.43 10.80 16.03
CA LYS A 9 -27.39 9.33 15.98
C LYS A 9 -27.91 8.80 14.65
N HIS A 10 -29.02 9.34 14.17
CA HIS A 10 -29.60 8.94 12.90
C HIS A 10 -28.68 9.27 11.72
N ALA A 11 -28.07 10.46 11.71
CA ALA A 11 -27.09 10.85 10.70
C ALA A 11 -25.85 9.93 10.70
N ASP A 12 -25.35 9.53 11.87
CA ASP A 12 -24.23 8.58 11.97
C ASP A 12 -24.60 7.19 11.44
N THR A 13 -25.81 6.71 11.75
CA THR A 13 -26.34 5.46 11.17
C THR A 13 -26.37 5.55 9.64
N LEU A 14 -26.92 6.63 9.09
CA LEU A 14 -26.98 6.83 7.63
C LEU A 14 -25.59 6.88 7.00
N ARG A 15 -24.61 7.56 7.61
CA ARG A 15 -23.22 7.59 7.10
C ARG A 15 -22.62 6.20 6.99
N ARG A 16 -22.95 5.29 7.92
CA ARG A 16 -22.40 3.94 7.96
C ARG A 16 -23.16 2.95 7.07
N GLU A 17 -24.47 3.07 7.01
CA GLU A 17 -25.35 2.08 6.36
C GLU A 17 -25.78 2.49 4.96
N GLN A 18 -25.84 3.79 4.69
CA GLN A 18 -26.25 4.37 3.41
C GLN A 18 -25.30 5.52 3.01
N PRO A 19 -23.98 5.25 2.87
CA PRO A 19 -23.04 6.27 2.46
C PRO A 19 -23.37 6.79 1.06
N MET A 20 -23.23 8.10 0.85
CA MET A 20 -23.51 8.75 -0.44
C MET A 20 -22.66 8.17 -1.58
N ILE A 21 -21.41 7.81 -1.29
CA ILE A 21 -20.50 7.17 -2.24
C ILE A 21 -20.35 5.69 -1.88
N ALA A 22 -20.73 4.82 -2.81
CA ALA A 22 -20.65 3.38 -2.65
C ALA A 22 -19.19 2.89 -2.53
N SER A 23 -19.01 1.76 -1.87
CA SER A 23 -17.70 1.10 -1.81
C SER A 23 -17.28 0.62 -3.20
N ASP A 24 -15.97 0.60 -3.46
CA ASP A 24 -15.39 0.09 -4.70
C ASP A 24 -15.99 0.70 -5.99
N SER A 25 -16.40 1.97 -5.94
CA SER A 25 -17.14 2.63 -7.01
C SER A 25 -16.33 3.61 -7.84
N VAL A 26 -15.13 4.03 -7.38
CA VAL A 26 -14.31 5.02 -8.08
C VAL A 26 -12.92 4.48 -8.44
N ASP A 27 -12.40 4.90 -9.59
CA ASP A 27 -11.05 4.54 -10.05
C ASP A 27 -9.95 5.25 -9.26
N VAL A 28 -10.12 6.55 -9.04
CA VAL A 28 -9.11 7.44 -8.48
C VAL A 28 -9.74 8.44 -7.54
N VAL A 29 -9.15 8.63 -6.37
CA VAL A 29 -9.43 9.79 -5.50
C VAL A 29 -8.26 10.77 -5.63
N VAL A 30 -8.58 12.01 -5.96
CA VAL A 30 -7.61 13.12 -6.01
C VAL A 30 -8.04 14.17 -5.00
N SER A 31 -7.08 14.71 -4.25
CA SER A 31 -7.33 15.80 -3.32
C SER A 31 -6.12 16.72 -3.24
N ASN A 32 -6.39 18.01 -3.02
CA ASN A 32 -5.37 19.05 -2.92
C ASN A 32 -5.69 19.98 -1.72
N CYS A 33 -4.84 19.94 -0.70
CA CYS A 33 -4.82 20.88 0.45
C CYS A 33 -6.12 21.00 1.24
N VAL A 34 -6.90 19.91 1.39
CA VAL A 34 -8.14 19.93 2.19
C VAL A 34 -8.16 18.90 3.31
N LEU A 35 -7.25 17.92 3.34
CA LEU A 35 -7.29 16.89 4.39
C LEU A 35 -6.91 17.51 5.73
N ASN A 36 -6.09 18.56 5.75
CA ASN A 36 -5.71 19.28 6.96
C ASN A 36 -6.88 19.94 7.68
N LEU A 37 -8.01 20.19 7.00
CA LEU A 37 -9.20 20.77 7.61
C LEU A 37 -10.12 19.76 8.30
N VAL A 38 -9.81 18.46 8.18
CA VAL A 38 -10.53 17.41 8.89
C VAL A 38 -10.06 17.36 10.35
N GLU A 39 -10.99 17.18 11.27
CA GLU A 39 -10.70 17.03 12.70
C GLU A 39 -9.73 15.87 12.96
N SER A 40 -8.87 16.04 13.97
CA SER A 40 -7.78 15.11 14.26
C SER A 40 -8.28 13.68 14.57
N ASP A 41 -9.41 13.56 15.26
CA ASP A 41 -10.06 12.28 15.59
C ASP A 41 -10.69 11.59 14.37
N GLN A 42 -10.97 12.35 13.30
CA GLN A 42 -11.57 11.86 12.06
C GLN A 42 -10.53 11.47 11.00
N LYS A 43 -9.24 11.81 11.15
CA LYS A 43 -8.19 11.49 10.16
C LYS A 43 -8.12 10.00 9.83
N LYS A 44 -8.23 9.12 10.83
CA LYS A 44 -8.25 7.66 10.60
C LYS A 44 -9.47 7.22 9.78
N SER A 45 -10.63 7.83 10.04
CA SER A 45 -11.85 7.58 9.26
C SER A 45 -11.70 8.06 7.83
N LEU A 46 -11.11 9.24 7.63
CA LEU A 46 -10.82 9.84 6.32
C LEU A 46 -10.01 8.88 5.42
N PHE A 47 -8.88 8.36 5.88
CA PHE A 47 -8.09 7.42 5.06
C PHE A 47 -8.85 6.12 4.77
N ARG A 48 -9.63 5.60 5.73
CA ARG A 48 -10.46 4.40 5.52
C ARG A 48 -11.56 4.65 4.49
N GLU A 49 -12.19 5.82 4.50
CA GLU A 49 -13.22 6.17 3.53
C GLU A 49 -12.65 6.35 2.13
N ILE A 50 -11.47 7.00 2.00
CA ILE A 50 -10.74 7.07 0.72
C ILE A 50 -10.46 5.64 0.21
N HIS A 51 -9.97 4.74 1.07
CA HIS A 51 -9.74 3.34 0.69
C HIS A 51 -11.04 2.59 0.33
N ARG A 52 -12.12 2.83 1.07
CA ARG A 52 -13.41 2.13 0.88
C ARG A 52 -14.00 2.44 -0.50
N VAL A 53 -14.04 3.70 -0.90
CA VAL A 53 -14.69 4.12 -2.16
C VAL A 53 -13.90 3.73 -3.40
N ILE A 54 -12.57 3.67 -3.30
CA ILE A 54 -11.70 3.26 -4.42
C ILE A 54 -11.96 1.79 -4.75
N ARG A 55 -12.08 1.45 -6.03
CA ARG A 55 -12.19 0.06 -6.49
C ARG A 55 -10.86 -0.68 -6.43
N GLN A 56 -10.91 -2.01 -6.43
CA GLN A 56 -9.70 -2.83 -6.53
C GLN A 56 -8.86 -2.46 -7.77
N GLY A 57 -7.56 -2.25 -7.57
CA GLY A 57 -6.64 -1.78 -8.62
C GLY A 57 -6.68 -0.26 -8.86
N GLY A 58 -7.59 0.46 -8.21
CA GLY A 58 -7.62 1.93 -8.19
C GLY A 58 -6.58 2.52 -7.24
N ARG A 59 -6.55 3.86 -7.14
CA ARG A 59 -5.51 4.57 -6.39
C ARG A 59 -5.97 5.91 -5.81
N ALA A 60 -5.29 6.37 -4.78
CA ALA A 60 -5.37 7.72 -4.25
C ALA A 60 -4.15 8.52 -4.72
N VAL A 61 -4.35 9.79 -5.11
CA VAL A 61 -3.27 10.75 -5.38
C VAL A 61 -3.60 12.02 -4.60
N ILE A 62 -2.92 12.21 -3.47
CA ILE A 62 -3.25 13.27 -2.51
C ILE A 62 -2.07 14.21 -2.38
N SER A 63 -2.32 15.50 -2.60
CA SER A 63 -1.37 16.56 -2.34
C SER A 63 -1.82 17.34 -1.10
N ASP A 64 -0.95 17.49 -0.11
CA ASP A 64 -1.26 18.26 1.10
C ASP A 64 -0.01 18.90 1.70
N ILE A 65 -0.21 19.76 2.70
CA ILE A 65 0.85 20.33 3.52
C ILE A 65 1.11 19.37 4.69
N VAL A 66 2.36 18.96 4.85
CA VAL A 66 2.81 18.13 5.97
C VAL A 66 3.86 18.87 6.78
N SER A 67 3.95 18.54 8.07
CA SER A 67 5.04 19.00 8.93
C SER A 67 6.19 17.98 8.97
N ASP A 68 7.40 18.46 9.27
CA ASP A 68 8.56 17.60 9.53
C ASP A 68 8.55 16.96 10.92
N GLU A 69 7.84 17.56 11.88
CA GLU A 69 7.59 17.03 13.22
C GLU A 69 6.12 17.17 13.66
N PRO A 70 5.65 16.44 14.69
CA PRO A 70 4.26 16.55 15.16
C PRO A 70 3.90 17.96 15.61
N VAL A 71 2.82 18.53 15.06
CA VAL A 71 2.33 19.87 15.43
C VAL A 71 1.86 19.87 16.90
N PRO A 72 2.43 20.71 17.79
CA PRO A 72 2.02 20.81 19.19
C PRO A 72 0.57 21.27 19.35
N GLU A 73 -0.07 20.82 20.43
CA GLU A 73 -1.49 21.12 20.71
C GLU A 73 -1.80 22.63 20.73
N ALA A 74 -0.87 23.45 21.23
CA ALA A 74 -1.01 24.91 21.22
C ALA A 74 -1.22 25.49 19.81
N LEU A 75 -0.49 24.97 18.81
CA LEU A 75 -0.63 25.40 17.41
C LEU A 75 -1.86 24.77 16.75
N ARG A 76 -2.27 23.57 17.18
CA ARG A 76 -3.50 22.92 16.70
C ARG A 76 -4.76 23.69 17.10
N GLN A 77 -4.75 24.30 18.28
CA GLN A 77 -5.87 25.08 18.82
C GLN A 77 -5.90 26.54 18.33
N ASP A 78 -4.88 26.99 17.60
CA ASP A 78 -4.84 28.34 17.03
C ASP A 78 -5.74 28.46 15.79
N ALA A 79 -6.87 29.14 15.95
CA ALA A 79 -7.85 29.37 14.89
C ALA A 79 -7.29 30.15 13.69
N HIS A 80 -6.26 30.98 13.86
CA HIS A 80 -5.63 31.70 12.76
C HIS A 80 -4.79 30.77 11.89
N LEU A 81 -4.07 29.83 12.51
CA LEU A 81 -3.24 28.83 11.83
C LEU A 81 -4.08 27.71 11.16
N TRP A 82 -5.33 27.53 11.59
CA TRP A 82 -6.25 26.56 10.99
C TRP A 82 -6.52 26.85 9.50
N SER A 83 -6.77 28.12 9.17
CA SER A 83 -7.02 28.54 7.78
C SER A 83 -5.80 28.39 6.87
N GLY A 84 -4.59 28.35 7.44
CA GLY A 84 -3.33 28.18 6.73
C GLY A 84 -2.94 26.72 6.45
N CYS A 85 -3.81 25.75 6.75
CA CYS A 85 -3.50 24.31 6.67
C CYS A 85 -2.37 23.85 7.61
N ILE A 86 -2.09 24.60 8.69
CA ILE A 86 -0.99 24.36 9.64
C ILE A 86 -1.49 23.53 10.83
N SER A 87 -2.56 23.99 11.48
CA SER A 87 -3.05 23.40 12.74
C SER A 87 -3.49 21.94 12.60
N GLY A 88 -4.07 21.56 11.46
CA GLY A 88 -4.50 20.19 11.21
C GLY A 88 -3.55 19.37 10.32
N ALA A 89 -2.32 19.88 10.10
CA ALA A 89 -1.30 19.16 9.34
C ALA A 89 -0.85 17.91 10.10
N LEU A 90 -0.78 16.80 9.36
CA LEU A 90 -0.10 15.60 9.83
C LEU A 90 1.40 15.76 9.61
N SER A 91 2.21 15.18 10.48
CA SER A 91 3.62 14.99 10.14
C SER A 91 3.75 14.12 8.90
N GLN A 92 4.81 14.27 8.12
CA GLN A 92 5.03 13.47 6.92
C GLN A 92 4.94 11.96 7.22
N THR A 93 5.46 11.54 8.38
CA THR A 93 5.37 10.16 8.86
C THR A 93 3.93 9.72 9.10
N GLU A 94 3.15 10.50 9.86
CA GLU A 94 1.73 10.20 10.13
C GLU A 94 0.90 10.19 8.84
N PHE A 95 1.23 11.07 7.88
CA PHE A 95 0.55 11.14 6.60
C PHE A 95 0.73 9.84 5.78
N LEU A 96 1.96 9.35 5.65
CA LEU A 96 2.25 8.08 4.97
C LEU A 96 1.66 6.88 5.72
N GLU A 97 1.76 6.90 7.05
CA GLU A 97 1.24 5.86 7.91
C GLU A 97 -0.29 5.75 7.82
N GLY A 98 -1.01 6.88 7.67
CA GLY A 98 -2.45 6.90 7.47
C GLY A 98 -2.90 6.09 6.24
N PHE A 99 -2.16 6.15 5.13
CA PHE A 99 -2.42 5.30 3.96
C PHE A 99 -2.17 3.82 4.29
N ARG A 100 -1.06 3.52 4.97
CA ARG A 100 -0.70 2.14 5.33
C ARG A 100 -1.72 1.51 6.27
N GLU A 101 -2.13 2.21 7.32
CA GLU A 101 -3.15 1.75 8.27
C GLU A 101 -4.53 1.53 7.61
N ALA A 102 -4.85 2.31 6.57
CA ALA A 102 -6.08 2.15 5.80
C ALA A 102 -6.05 0.95 4.83
N GLY A 103 -4.89 0.31 4.64
CA GLY A 103 -4.73 -0.86 3.78
C GLY A 103 -4.24 -0.55 2.36
N PHE A 104 -3.75 0.66 2.10
CA PHE A 104 -3.10 0.96 0.84
C PHE A 104 -1.72 0.28 0.74
N HIS A 105 -1.30 0.07 -0.50
CA HIS A 105 0.03 -0.42 -0.86
C HIS A 105 0.68 0.50 -1.90
N GLY A 106 1.99 0.36 -2.07
CA GLY A 106 2.74 1.08 -3.11
C GLY A 106 2.77 2.57 -2.82
N ILE A 107 2.77 2.92 -1.53
CA ILE A 107 2.74 4.30 -1.05
C ILE A 107 4.03 4.98 -1.51
N THR A 108 3.90 5.96 -2.40
CA THR A 108 5.02 6.60 -3.09
C THR A 108 4.91 8.11 -2.96
N LEU A 109 5.99 8.77 -2.53
CA LEU A 109 6.10 10.23 -2.64
C LEU A 109 6.38 10.59 -4.11
N LEU A 110 5.39 11.16 -4.79
CA LEU A 110 5.53 11.64 -6.17
C LEU A 110 6.21 13.01 -6.22
N LYS A 111 5.96 13.85 -5.21
CA LYS A 111 6.50 15.19 -5.09
C LYS A 111 6.74 15.51 -3.62
N ARG A 112 7.82 16.20 -3.34
CA ARG A 112 8.09 16.88 -2.07
C ARG A 112 8.83 18.16 -2.39
N ASP A 113 8.34 19.29 -1.90
CA ASP A 113 9.00 20.57 -2.14
C ASP A 113 10.28 20.70 -1.30
N ASP A 114 11.36 21.13 -1.95
CA ASP A 114 12.69 21.28 -1.34
C ASP A 114 12.74 22.39 -0.29
N GLN A 115 11.95 23.44 -0.48
CA GLN A 115 11.82 24.56 0.45
C GLN A 115 10.49 24.47 1.20
N PRO A 116 10.47 24.77 2.51
CA PRO A 116 9.22 24.90 3.23
C PRO A 116 8.43 26.09 2.67
N TRP A 117 7.12 25.92 2.59
CA TRP A 117 6.21 27.01 2.26
C TRP A 117 6.12 27.99 3.43
N GLN A 118 6.16 27.46 4.66
CA GLN A 118 6.15 28.25 5.89
C GLN A 118 6.90 27.52 7.01
N THR A 119 7.48 28.28 7.95
CA THR A 119 8.05 27.77 9.20
C THR A 119 7.38 28.47 10.36
N VAL A 120 6.88 27.71 11.35
CA VAL A 120 6.22 28.25 12.55
C VAL A 120 6.86 27.61 13.78
N GLU A 121 7.40 28.45 14.66
CA GLU A 121 8.09 27.99 15.89
C GLU A 121 9.20 26.95 15.64
N GLY A 122 9.82 26.98 14.44
CA GLY A 122 10.87 26.03 14.03
C GLY A 122 10.35 24.83 13.24
N ILE A 123 9.03 24.58 13.23
CA ILE A 123 8.40 23.48 12.49
C ILE A 123 8.26 23.88 11.02
N GLU A 124 8.73 23.02 10.12
CA GLU A 124 8.69 23.27 8.68
C GLU A 124 7.47 22.63 8.02
N PHE A 125 6.69 23.44 7.32
CA PHE A 125 5.50 23.01 6.59
C PHE A 125 5.79 22.97 5.10
N ARG A 126 5.62 21.78 4.49
CA ARG A 126 6.06 21.48 3.12
C ARG A 126 4.93 20.82 2.34
N SER A 127 4.84 21.13 1.04
CA SER A 127 3.91 20.42 0.16
C SER A 127 4.47 19.06 -0.24
N VAL A 128 3.65 18.02 -0.10
CA VAL A 128 3.95 16.65 -0.51
C VAL A 128 2.78 16.09 -1.31
N THR A 129 3.09 15.34 -2.37
CA THR A 129 2.11 14.55 -3.12
C THR A 129 2.43 13.06 -2.96
N VAL A 130 1.44 12.29 -2.49
CA VAL A 130 1.52 10.84 -2.31
C VAL A 130 0.59 10.13 -3.29
N GLU A 131 1.07 9.07 -3.90
CA GLU A 131 0.25 8.08 -4.61
C GLU A 131 0.21 6.78 -3.82
N ALA A 132 -0.96 6.16 -3.71
CA ALA A 132 -1.17 4.92 -2.98
C ALA A 132 -2.24 4.06 -3.66
N PHE A 133 -2.06 2.74 -3.71
CA PHE A 133 -2.90 1.82 -4.50
C PHE A 133 -3.75 0.91 -3.61
N LYS A 134 -4.99 0.67 -4.02
CA LYS A 134 -5.85 -0.34 -3.40
C LYS A 134 -5.61 -1.67 -4.10
N SER A 135 -5.17 -2.68 -3.34
CA SER A 135 -5.04 -4.04 -3.86
C SER A 135 -6.37 -4.79 -3.79
N GLY A 136 -6.50 -5.85 -4.59
CA GLY A 136 -7.68 -6.71 -4.51
C GLY A 136 -7.77 -7.40 -3.15
N GLN A 137 -8.97 -7.75 -2.70
CA GLN A 137 -9.17 -8.56 -1.50
C GLN A 137 -9.46 -10.02 -1.87
N GLY A 138 -8.96 -10.96 -1.08
CA GLY A 138 -9.16 -12.38 -1.34
C GLY A 138 -8.29 -13.27 -0.47
N PRO A 139 -8.50 -14.60 -0.54
CA PRO A 139 -7.68 -15.55 0.20
C PRO A 139 -6.23 -15.51 -0.29
N ARG A 140 -5.28 -15.67 0.64
CA ARG A 140 -3.88 -15.88 0.30
C ARG A 140 -3.73 -17.33 -0.18
N LEU A 141 -3.71 -17.53 -1.49
CA LEU A 141 -3.59 -18.85 -2.11
C LEU A 141 -2.13 -19.19 -2.43
N GLU A 142 -1.72 -20.42 -2.13
CA GLU A 142 -0.44 -21.00 -2.53
C GLU A 142 -0.58 -21.58 -3.94
N ARG A 143 0.20 -21.02 -4.87
CA ARG A 143 0.23 -21.43 -6.28
C ARG A 143 1.63 -21.77 -6.77
N HIS A 144 2.58 -21.94 -5.85
CA HIS A 144 4.01 -22.15 -6.10
C HIS A 144 4.66 -21.05 -6.94
N GLN A 145 4.07 -19.86 -6.90
CA GLN A 145 4.59 -18.69 -7.59
C GLN A 145 5.74 -18.06 -6.79
N ALA A 146 6.62 -17.36 -7.50
CA ALA A 146 7.71 -16.60 -6.90
C ALA A 146 7.89 -15.24 -7.57
N VAL A 147 8.51 -14.31 -6.84
CA VAL A 147 8.95 -13.03 -7.36
C VAL A 147 10.43 -12.83 -7.07
N ILE A 148 11.17 -12.25 -8.01
CA ILE A 148 12.58 -11.90 -7.84
C ILE A 148 12.69 -10.38 -7.78
N TYR A 149 13.17 -9.85 -6.66
CA TYR A 149 13.50 -8.43 -6.54
C TYR A 149 14.78 -8.12 -7.30
N LYS A 150 14.73 -7.15 -8.23
CA LYS A 150 15.84 -6.81 -9.14
C LYS A 150 16.93 -5.97 -8.47
N GLY A 151 16.61 -5.21 -7.41
CA GLY A 151 17.51 -4.26 -6.77
C GLY A 151 17.06 -2.79 -6.95
N PRO A 152 17.88 -1.81 -6.54
CA PRO A 152 19.32 -1.92 -6.25
C PRO A 152 19.65 -2.24 -4.79
N PHE A 153 18.72 -2.18 -3.85
CA PHE A 153 19.01 -2.48 -2.43
C PHE A 153 19.28 -3.97 -2.20
N ALA A 154 19.97 -4.33 -1.11
CA ALA A 154 20.22 -5.74 -0.76
C ALA A 154 18.91 -6.51 -0.49
N SER A 155 17.96 -5.83 0.15
CA SER A 155 16.59 -6.29 0.35
C SER A 155 15.63 -5.10 0.44
N VAL A 156 14.34 -5.37 0.27
CA VAL A 156 13.25 -4.39 0.48
C VAL A 156 12.11 -5.07 1.21
N THR A 157 11.34 -4.30 1.98
CA THR A 157 10.11 -4.77 2.64
C THR A 157 8.92 -4.00 2.09
N ASP A 158 7.85 -4.70 1.69
CA ASP A 158 6.61 -4.06 1.22
C ASP A 158 5.71 -3.62 2.39
N ASP A 159 4.66 -2.84 2.08
CA ASP A 159 3.70 -2.34 3.07
C ASP A 159 2.93 -3.47 3.80
N GLY A 160 2.96 -4.69 3.25
CA GLY A 160 2.39 -5.90 3.85
C GLY A 160 3.37 -6.67 4.74
N GLY A 161 4.59 -6.17 4.93
CA GLY A 161 5.62 -6.77 5.77
C GLY A 161 6.43 -7.90 5.10
N HIS A 162 6.28 -8.13 3.79
CA HIS A 162 7.07 -9.14 3.09
C HIS A 162 8.44 -8.59 2.74
N THR A 163 9.50 -9.33 3.06
CA THR A 163 10.89 -8.94 2.76
C THR A 163 11.41 -9.74 1.57
N TYR A 164 11.91 -9.02 0.56
CA TYR A 164 12.42 -9.58 -0.69
C TYR A 164 13.92 -9.40 -0.77
N LEU A 165 14.66 -10.50 -0.93
CA LEU A 165 16.11 -10.49 -1.10
C LEU A 165 16.44 -10.30 -2.59
N ARG A 166 17.41 -9.42 -2.89
CA ARG A 166 17.80 -9.14 -4.28
C ARG A 166 18.30 -10.40 -4.98
N GLY A 167 17.74 -10.70 -6.15
CA GLY A 167 18.12 -11.83 -6.99
C GLY A 167 17.66 -13.21 -6.52
N GLN A 168 16.95 -13.29 -5.39
CA GLN A 168 16.43 -14.57 -4.86
C GLN A 168 14.96 -14.77 -5.28
N PRO A 169 14.54 -16.01 -5.59
CA PRO A 169 13.14 -16.32 -5.86
C PRO A 169 12.37 -16.34 -4.54
N MET A 170 11.62 -15.28 -4.25
CA MET A 170 10.86 -15.16 -3.00
C MET A 170 9.48 -15.80 -3.17
N ALA A 171 9.10 -16.69 -2.26
CA ALA A 171 7.78 -17.31 -2.22
C ALA A 171 6.72 -16.28 -1.83
N VAL A 172 5.65 -16.20 -2.61
CA VAL A 172 4.53 -15.28 -2.37
C VAL A 172 3.20 -15.97 -2.62
N CYS A 173 2.14 -15.49 -1.96
CA CYS A 173 0.78 -15.88 -2.33
C CYS A 173 0.38 -15.25 -3.68
N HIS A 174 -0.67 -15.80 -4.29
CA HIS A 174 -1.14 -15.36 -5.60
C HIS A 174 -1.48 -13.86 -5.66
N GLN A 175 -2.12 -13.32 -4.63
CA GLN A 175 -2.48 -11.89 -4.57
C GLN A 175 -1.24 -10.99 -4.58
N THR A 176 -0.22 -11.32 -3.78
CA THR A 176 1.05 -10.59 -3.78
C THR A 176 1.76 -10.75 -5.13
N PHE A 177 1.74 -11.95 -5.72
CA PHE A 177 2.30 -12.20 -7.04
C PHE A 177 1.69 -11.30 -8.13
N GLU A 178 0.35 -11.20 -8.18
CA GLU A 178 -0.33 -10.29 -9.11
C GLU A 178 0.02 -8.83 -8.83
N ARG A 179 0.02 -8.42 -7.56
CA ARG A 179 0.38 -7.05 -7.15
C ARG A 179 1.78 -6.66 -7.62
N MET A 180 2.77 -7.54 -7.52
CA MET A 180 4.14 -7.26 -7.98
C MET A 180 4.23 -7.06 -9.50
N GLY A 181 3.24 -7.52 -10.26
CA GLY A 181 3.11 -7.26 -11.69
C GLY A 181 2.45 -5.92 -12.05
N LEU A 182 1.96 -5.17 -11.06
CA LEU A 182 1.25 -3.91 -11.24
C LEU A 182 2.09 -2.71 -10.79
N LYS A 183 1.64 -1.49 -11.11
CA LYS A 183 2.28 -0.28 -10.58
C LYS A 183 2.11 -0.22 -9.04
N PRO A 184 3.11 0.33 -8.32
CA PRO A 184 4.39 0.84 -8.81
C PRO A 184 5.47 -0.25 -8.96
N TYR A 185 5.19 -1.50 -8.59
CA TYR A 185 6.17 -2.57 -8.41
C TYR A 185 6.69 -3.22 -9.69
N ARG A 186 5.91 -3.21 -10.78
CA ARG A 186 6.14 -4.01 -12.01
C ARG A 186 7.55 -3.93 -12.62
N ASN A 187 8.27 -2.83 -12.40
CA ASN A 187 9.62 -2.64 -12.93
C ASN A 187 10.72 -3.09 -11.96
N LEU A 188 10.38 -3.29 -10.69
CA LEU A 188 11.30 -3.69 -9.61
C LEU A 188 11.35 -5.20 -9.41
N PHE A 189 10.32 -5.92 -9.86
CA PHE A 189 10.19 -7.36 -9.67
C PHE A 189 10.13 -8.09 -11.00
N GLU A 190 10.71 -9.29 -11.03
CA GLU A 190 10.44 -10.31 -12.04
C GLU A 190 9.45 -11.31 -11.46
N ARG A 191 8.43 -11.71 -12.23
CA ARG A 191 7.43 -12.68 -11.80
C ARG A 191 7.76 -14.04 -12.40
N ILE A 192 7.83 -15.07 -11.56
CA ILE A 192 8.13 -16.43 -11.97
C ILE A 192 6.91 -17.31 -11.71
N GLU A 193 6.29 -17.78 -12.79
CA GLU A 193 5.27 -18.83 -12.76
C GLU A 193 5.95 -20.21 -12.63
N PRO A 194 5.35 -21.17 -11.89
CA PRO A 194 5.82 -22.54 -11.92
C PRO A 194 5.57 -23.17 -13.29
N SER A 195 6.38 -24.17 -13.65
CA SER A 195 6.24 -24.90 -14.91
C SER A 195 4.93 -25.70 -15.02
N ASP A 196 4.30 -26.02 -13.89
CA ASP A 196 2.96 -26.61 -13.81
C ASP A 196 2.07 -25.73 -12.90
N PRO A 197 1.26 -24.82 -13.49
CA PRO A 197 0.46 -23.87 -12.72
C PRO A 197 -0.64 -24.51 -11.87
N VAL A 198 -0.64 -24.23 -10.57
CA VAL A 198 -1.73 -24.63 -9.67
C VAL A 198 -2.96 -23.77 -9.95
N LEU A 199 -4.11 -24.39 -10.22
CA LEU A 199 -5.40 -23.70 -10.41
C LEU A 199 -5.97 -23.23 -9.06
N ALA A 200 -6.72 -22.12 -9.07
CA ALA A 200 -7.27 -21.52 -7.86
C ALA A 200 -8.14 -22.49 -7.03
N GLU A 201 -8.91 -23.35 -7.68
CA GLU A 201 -9.78 -24.35 -7.03
C GLU A 201 -8.99 -25.46 -6.30
N LYS A 202 -7.74 -25.69 -6.72
CA LYS A 202 -6.84 -26.70 -6.14
C LYS A 202 -5.81 -26.08 -5.21
N ALA A 203 -5.76 -24.76 -5.12
CA ALA A 203 -4.78 -24.03 -4.33
C ALA A 203 -5.13 -24.12 -2.84
N SER A 204 -4.15 -24.47 -2.02
CA SER A 204 -4.27 -24.40 -0.58
C SER A 204 -4.05 -22.97 -0.07
N ALA A 205 -4.30 -22.74 1.22
CA ALA A 205 -3.93 -21.50 1.86
C ALA A 205 -2.40 -21.35 1.92
N PHE A 206 -1.92 -20.14 1.62
CA PHE A 206 -0.52 -19.78 1.72
C PHE A 206 -0.16 -19.46 3.17
N HIS A 207 0.73 -20.25 3.75
CA HIS A 207 1.22 -20.10 5.13
C HIS A 207 2.69 -19.68 5.20
N GLY A 208 3.22 -19.12 4.12
CA GLY A 208 4.62 -18.75 4.05
C GLY A 208 5.01 -17.63 5.01
N SER A 209 6.28 -17.63 5.40
CA SER A 209 6.87 -16.62 6.30
C SER A 209 7.07 -15.28 5.57
N PRO A 210 7.15 -14.14 6.28
CA PRO A 210 7.36 -12.82 5.66
C PRO A 210 8.64 -12.73 4.79
N MET A 211 9.63 -13.57 5.08
CA MET A 211 10.84 -13.75 4.28
C MET A 211 11.04 -15.24 4.01
N GLN A 212 10.61 -15.71 2.85
CA GLN A 212 10.74 -17.12 2.46
C GLN A 212 11.26 -17.23 1.03
N ILE A 213 12.37 -17.95 0.85
CA ILE A 213 12.88 -18.31 -0.47
C ILE A 213 12.06 -19.50 -0.98
N ARG A 214 11.68 -19.46 -2.26
CA ARG A 214 11.03 -20.56 -2.96
C ARG A 214 12.08 -21.56 -3.42
N GLU A 215 11.89 -22.84 -3.11
CA GLU A 215 12.83 -23.86 -3.54
C GLU A 215 12.74 -24.07 -5.06
N PRO A 216 13.88 -24.23 -5.78
CA PRO A 216 13.86 -24.42 -7.23
C PRO A 216 13.01 -25.59 -7.73
N LYS A 217 12.85 -26.63 -6.91
CA LYS A 217 12.01 -27.80 -7.22
C LYS A 217 10.51 -27.48 -7.27
N GLU A 218 10.06 -26.45 -6.55
CA GLU A 218 8.65 -26.03 -6.54
C GLU A 218 8.29 -25.25 -7.82
N LEU A 219 9.29 -24.65 -8.48
CA LEU A 219 9.13 -23.90 -9.73
C LEU A 219 9.25 -24.78 -10.98
N LYS A 220 9.86 -25.96 -10.86
CA LYS A 220 10.16 -26.88 -11.96
C LYS A 220 9.18 -28.06 -11.96
N GLN A 221 8.90 -28.61 -13.14
CA GLN A 221 8.29 -29.93 -13.21
C GLN A 221 9.25 -30.96 -12.58
N THR A 222 8.74 -31.81 -11.69
CA THR A 222 9.41 -33.06 -11.33
C THR A 222 9.37 -34.00 -12.53
N MET A 223 10.23 -33.76 -13.51
CA MET A 223 10.62 -34.82 -14.44
C MET A 223 11.55 -35.74 -13.65
N SER A 224 11.03 -36.88 -13.20
CA SER A 224 11.82 -38.06 -12.87
C SER A 224 12.44 -38.62 -14.16
N GLY A 225 13.31 -37.86 -14.81
CA GLY A 225 14.14 -38.34 -15.90
C GLY A 225 15.48 -38.70 -15.30
N SER A 226 15.71 -39.99 -15.02
CA SER A 226 17.07 -40.47 -14.83
C SER A 226 17.84 -40.12 -16.11
N CYS A 227 18.84 -39.23 -15.99
CA CYS A 227 19.85 -39.12 -17.03
C CYS A 227 20.54 -40.48 -17.06
N SER A 228 20.16 -41.33 -18.02
CA SER A 228 21.00 -42.43 -18.41
C SER A 228 22.14 -41.79 -19.18
N ASP A 229 23.29 -41.71 -18.51
CA ASP A 229 24.56 -41.32 -19.12
C ASP A 229 24.75 -42.13 -20.40
N ASN A 230 24.70 -41.45 -21.53
CA ASN A 230 25.41 -41.91 -22.70
C ASN A 230 25.86 -40.74 -23.56
N SER A 231 27.18 -40.76 -23.79
CA SER A 231 27.93 -40.13 -24.87
C SER A 231 28.13 -38.61 -24.85
N SER A 232 29.31 -38.26 -24.31
CA SER A 232 30.41 -37.56 -24.98
C SER A 232 30.21 -36.17 -25.58
N ASP A 233 30.96 -35.27 -24.95
CA ASP A 233 31.72 -34.15 -25.50
C ASP A 233 31.04 -32.84 -25.86
N SER A 234 31.66 -31.79 -25.31
CA SER A 234 31.55 -30.37 -25.62
C SER A 234 30.32 -29.65 -25.06
N CYS A 235 30.46 -29.13 -23.84
CA CYS A 235 29.86 -27.84 -23.52
C CYS A 235 30.77 -27.07 -22.54
N CYS A 236 31.42 -26.03 -23.05
CA CYS A 236 32.17 -25.06 -22.25
C CYS A 236 31.20 -24.20 -21.43
N CYS A 237 31.49 -24.08 -20.13
CA CYS A 237 31.02 -22.98 -19.29
C CYS A 237 31.99 -21.80 -19.38
#